data_AF-C7N3C3-F1
#
_entry.id   AF-C7N3C3-F1
#
_cell.length_a   1.000
_cell.length_b   1.000
_cell.length_c   1.000
_cell.angle_alpha   90.00
_cell.angle_beta   90.00
_cell.angle_gamma   90.00
#
_symmetry.space_group_name_H-M   'P 1'
#
loop_
_entity.id
_entity.type
_entity.pdbx_description
1 polymer ?
#
loop_
_entity_poly.entity_id
_entity_poly.type
_entity_poly.pdbx_seq_one_letter_code
_entity_poly.pdbx_strand_id
1 'polypeptide(L)'
;MIEAPDAWELWQLFDLARLAGVRSVDSMAQWFGKTPEQVDEAAYRLGLDVSMECQDLLWCDECATWRTELNESGRCKVCNERAKTERERQWIAELFEAMPPDARKPYELRDSRRGMARRVEGRPRLVVPEGASSHERAVLEAVHLAEIEGWEFRAAKREYDAVKQLLHRLRVTMGIAPRGKREAS
;
A
#
# COMPACT_ATOMS: atom_id res chain seq x y z
N MET A 1 -28.00 6.16 32.90
CA MET A 1 -26.98 5.11 33.10
C MET A 1 -25.79 5.53 32.28
N ILE A 2 -24.71 5.92 32.94
CA ILE A 2 -23.44 6.26 32.28
C ILE A 2 -22.65 4.95 32.32
N GLU A 3 -22.48 4.31 31.16
CA GLU A 3 -21.63 3.13 31.04
C GLU A 3 -20.23 3.48 31.53
N ALA A 4 -19.65 2.61 32.36
CA ALA A 4 -18.31 2.82 32.88
C ALA A 4 -17.32 2.81 31.70
N PRO A 5 -16.60 3.92 31.42
CA PRO A 5 -15.64 3.99 30.31
C PRO A 5 -14.47 2.97 30.45
N ASP A 6 -14.33 2.34 31.62
CA ASP A 6 -13.26 1.42 31.97
C ASP A 6 -13.63 -0.08 31.84
N ALA A 7 -14.88 -0.41 31.50
CA ALA A 7 -15.24 -1.82 31.29
C ALA A 7 -14.64 -2.33 29.98
N TRP A 8 -13.92 -3.45 30.06
CA TRP A 8 -13.43 -4.20 28.90
C TRP A 8 -14.45 -5.26 28.52
N GLU A 9 -14.83 -5.27 27.25
CA GLU A 9 -15.63 -6.35 26.70
C GLU A 9 -14.76 -7.60 26.49
N LEU A 10 -15.36 -8.78 26.62
CA LEU A 10 -14.62 -10.05 26.49
C LEU A 10 -13.93 -10.19 25.13
N TRP A 11 -14.58 -9.73 24.06
CA TRP A 11 -13.99 -9.74 22.72
C TRP A 11 -12.78 -8.82 22.61
N GLN A 12 -12.76 -7.69 23.32
CA GLN A 12 -11.63 -6.75 23.33
C GLN A 12 -10.42 -7.40 24.01
N LEU A 13 -10.62 -8.16 25.09
CA LEU A 13 -9.55 -8.88 25.77
C LEU A 13 -8.98 -10.01 24.90
N PHE A 14 -9.84 -10.75 24.18
CA PHE A 14 -9.38 -11.75 23.22
C PHE A 14 -8.60 -11.14 22.05
N ASP A 15 -9.09 -10.03 21.50
CA ASP A 15 -8.38 -9.33 20.43
C ASP A 15 -7.09 -8.68 20.94
N LEU A 16 -7.05 -8.16 22.16
CA LEU A 16 -5.82 -7.65 22.78
C LEU A 16 -4.76 -8.74 22.88
N ALA A 17 -5.13 -9.94 23.36
CA ALA A 17 -4.21 -11.08 23.39
C ALA A 17 -3.75 -11.53 21.99
N ARG A 18 -4.64 -11.45 20.99
CA ARG A 18 -4.32 -11.80 19.60
C ARG A 18 -3.41 -10.77 18.92
N LEU A 19 -3.56 -9.49 19.25
CA LEU A 19 -2.93 -8.36 18.56
C LEU A 19 -1.74 -7.74 19.30
N ALA A 20 -1.49 -8.15 20.54
CA ALA A 20 -0.31 -7.72 21.30
C ALA A 20 0.98 -8.00 20.50
N GLY A 21 1.82 -6.98 20.34
CA GLY A 21 3.04 -7.03 19.51
C GLY A 21 2.80 -7.04 17.99
N VAL A 22 1.56 -7.23 17.52
CA VAL A 22 1.17 -7.13 16.10
C VAL A 22 0.72 -5.72 15.75
N ARG A 23 0.05 -5.05 16.69
CA ARG A 23 -0.48 -3.69 16.58
C ARG A 23 0.14 -2.82 17.64
N SER A 24 0.40 -1.56 17.31
CA SER A 24 0.84 -0.60 18.31
C SER A 24 -0.24 -0.36 19.35
N VAL A 25 0.17 0.02 20.55
CA VAL A 25 -0.73 0.41 21.63
C VAL A 25 -1.68 1.53 21.18
N ASP A 26 -1.18 2.50 20.41
CA ASP A 26 -2.00 3.59 19.85
C ASP A 26 -3.07 3.09 18.87
N SER A 27 -2.70 2.20 17.94
CA SER A 27 -3.66 1.60 17.01
C SER A 27 -4.72 0.77 17.74
N MET A 28 -4.34 0.02 18.76
CA MET A 28 -5.27 -0.75 19.58
C MET A 28 -6.19 0.16 20.40
N ALA A 29 -5.66 1.23 20.98
CA ALA A 29 -6.42 2.23 21.71
C ALA A 29 -7.50 2.86 20.82
N GLN A 30 -7.13 3.28 19.61
CA GLN A 30 -8.08 3.80 18.62
C GLN A 30 -9.14 2.76 18.25
N TRP A 31 -8.75 1.51 17.99
CA TRP A 31 -9.65 0.43 17.60
C TRP A 31 -10.66 0.08 18.70
N PHE A 32 -10.21 0.02 19.95
CA PHE A 32 -11.07 -0.32 21.09
C PHE A 32 -11.85 0.87 21.65
N GLY A 33 -11.56 2.10 21.19
CA GLY A 33 -12.11 3.32 21.79
C GLY A 33 -11.63 3.54 23.23
N LYS A 34 -10.36 3.19 23.51
CA LYS A 34 -9.69 3.30 24.81
C LYS A 34 -8.50 4.27 24.71
N THR A 35 -7.90 4.63 25.85
CA THR A 35 -6.62 5.35 25.86
C THR A 35 -5.43 4.38 25.78
N PRO A 36 -4.25 4.82 25.31
CA PRO A 36 -3.04 4.00 25.31
C PRO A 36 -2.70 3.42 26.69
N GLU A 37 -2.88 4.20 27.76
CA GLU A 37 -2.62 3.78 29.14
C GLU A 37 -3.57 2.67 29.58
N GLN A 38 -4.85 2.74 29.18
CA GLN A 38 -5.82 1.68 29.47
C GLN A 38 -5.45 0.37 28.77
N VAL A 39 -4.94 0.44 27.53
CA VAL A 39 -4.50 -0.73 26.77
C VAL A 39 -3.24 -1.33 27.39
N ASP A 40 -2.25 -0.51 27.74
CA ASP A 40 -1.00 -0.96 28.36
C ASP A 40 -1.24 -1.63 29.71
N GLU A 41 -2.06 -1.02 30.58
CA GLU A 41 -2.46 -1.59 31.87
C GLU A 41 -3.23 -2.91 31.70
N ALA A 42 -4.13 -3.00 30.71
CA ALA A 42 -4.87 -4.23 30.44
C ALA A 42 -3.94 -5.35 29.94
N ALA A 43 -3.00 -5.02 29.05
CA ALA A 43 -2.00 -5.97 28.54
C ALA A 43 -1.09 -6.47 29.67
N TYR A 44 -0.61 -5.56 30.53
CA TYR A 44 0.20 -5.88 31.70
C TYR A 44 -0.52 -6.86 32.63
N ARG A 45 -1.80 -6.61 32.96
CA ARG A 45 -2.61 -7.51 33.81
C ARG A 45 -2.84 -8.89 33.20
N LEU A 46 -2.89 -8.98 31.87
CA LEU A 46 -3.00 -10.24 31.15
C LEU A 46 -1.65 -10.94 30.93
N GLY A 47 -0.54 -10.31 31.32
CA GLY A 47 0.82 -10.83 31.12
C GLY A 47 1.24 -10.86 29.64
N LEU A 48 0.70 -9.93 28.84
CA LEU A 48 0.99 -9.81 27.41
C LEU A 48 2.17 -8.86 27.17
N ASP A 49 3.05 -9.21 26.23
CA ASP A 49 4.08 -8.31 25.72
C ASP A 49 3.51 -7.49 24.56
N VAL A 50 3.52 -6.16 24.70
CA VAL A 50 3.04 -5.22 23.67
C VAL A 50 4.17 -4.65 22.82
N SER A 51 5.41 -5.11 23.04
CA SER A 51 6.56 -4.77 22.21
C SER A 51 6.32 -5.23 20.77
N MET A 52 6.51 -4.34 19.80
CA MET A 52 6.24 -4.64 18.40
C MET A 52 7.14 -5.77 17.87
N GLU A 53 6.54 -6.89 17.50
CA GLU A 53 7.20 -8.02 16.83
C GLU A 53 7.28 -7.83 15.31
N CYS A 54 6.38 -7.04 14.75
CA CYS A 54 6.32 -6.72 13.33
C CYS A 54 5.94 -5.25 13.12
N GLN A 55 5.92 -4.80 11.86
CA GLN A 55 5.50 -3.44 11.55
C GLN A 55 3.98 -3.30 11.68
N ASP A 56 3.52 -2.27 12.39
CA ASP A 56 2.08 -1.97 12.45
C ASP A 56 1.54 -1.54 11.09
N LEU A 57 0.30 -1.92 10.80
CA LEU A 57 -0.36 -1.64 9.53
C LEU A 57 -1.47 -0.59 9.69
N LEU A 58 -1.63 0.24 8.69
CA LEU A 58 -2.61 1.31 8.65
C LEU A 58 -3.65 1.01 7.58
N TRP A 59 -4.91 1.32 7.85
CA TRP A 59 -5.98 1.09 6.88
C TRP A 59 -5.98 2.18 5.80
N CYS A 60 -5.82 1.80 4.54
CA CYS A 60 -5.93 2.71 3.40
C CYS A 60 -7.34 2.65 2.82
N ASP A 61 -8.10 3.74 2.91
CA ASP A 61 -9.48 3.81 2.41
C ASP A 61 -9.59 3.73 0.87
N GLU A 62 -8.57 4.19 0.15
CA GLU A 62 -8.60 4.19 -1.33
C GLU A 62 -8.53 2.77 -1.92
N CYS A 63 -7.80 1.86 -1.29
CA CYS A 63 -7.72 0.47 -1.73
C CYS A 63 -8.37 -0.52 -0.77
N ALA A 64 -9.00 -0.06 0.31
CA ALA A 64 -9.59 -0.88 1.36
C ALA A 64 -8.65 -2.02 1.81
N THR A 65 -7.42 -1.69 2.17
CA THR A 65 -6.40 -2.68 2.57
C THR A 65 -5.46 -2.10 3.61
N TRP A 66 -4.94 -2.97 4.48
CA TRP A 66 -3.89 -2.68 5.45
C TRP A 66 -2.52 -2.46 4.78
N ARG A 67 -1.80 -1.41 5.20
CA ARG A 67 -0.57 -0.91 4.57
C ARG A 67 0.47 -0.54 5.62
N THR A 68 1.75 -0.68 5.29
CA THR A 68 2.88 -0.33 6.15
C THR A 68 2.97 1.17 6.43
N GLU A 69 2.44 2.00 5.52
CA GLU A 69 2.59 3.45 5.59
C GLU A 69 1.50 4.15 4.77
N LEU A 70 1.02 5.28 5.29
CA LEU A 70 0.16 6.23 4.59
C LEU A 70 0.86 7.59 4.57
N ASN A 71 0.67 8.36 3.50
CA ASN A 71 1.09 9.75 3.48
C ASN A 71 0.13 10.65 4.29
N GLU A 72 0.44 11.94 4.38
CA GLU A 72 -0.38 12.96 5.07
C GLU A 72 -1.83 13.03 4.57
N SER A 73 -2.10 12.59 3.33
CA SER A 73 -3.45 12.53 2.75
C SER A 73 -4.16 11.20 3.01
N GLY A 74 -3.62 10.32 3.86
CA GLY A 74 -4.17 9.00 4.16
C GLY A 74 -4.00 7.98 3.03
N ARG A 75 -3.11 8.24 2.05
CA ARG A 75 -2.94 7.41 0.85
C ARG A 75 -1.67 6.58 0.92
N CYS A 76 -1.77 5.28 0.63
CA CYS A 76 -0.61 4.38 0.61
C CYS A 76 0.29 4.58 -0.61
N LYS A 77 1.52 4.06 -0.56
CA LYS A 77 2.49 4.18 -1.66
C LYS A 77 2.04 3.51 -2.96
N VAL A 78 1.28 2.41 -2.89
CA VAL A 78 0.73 1.71 -4.07
C VAL A 78 -0.30 2.59 -4.79
N CYS A 79 -1.27 3.14 -4.05
CA CYS A 79 -2.29 4.04 -4.60
C CYS A 79 -1.67 5.33 -5.15
N ASN A 80 -0.66 5.88 -4.47
CA ASN A 80 0.11 7.01 -4.96
C ASN A 80 0.76 6.73 -6.32
N GLU A 81 1.40 5.58 -6.48
CA GLU A 81 2.06 5.23 -7.73
C GLU A 81 1.05 4.98 -8.86
N ARG A 82 -0.06 4.30 -8.58
CA ARG A 82 -1.17 4.12 -9.53
C ARG A 82 -1.74 5.46 -10.00
N ALA A 83 -1.94 6.42 -9.10
CA ALA A 83 -2.43 7.75 -9.44
C ALA A 83 -1.42 8.58 -10.26
N LYS A 84 -0.11 8.36 -10.09
CA LYS A 84 0.90 8.96 -11.00
C LYS A 84 0.80 8.35 -12.39
N THR A 85 0.70 7.02 -12.48
CA THR A 85 0.52 6.31 -13.76
C THR A 85 -0.70 6.82 -14.51
N GLU A 86 -1.83 6.95 -13.83
CA GLU A 86 -3.07 7.41 -14.45
C GLU A 86 -2.97 8.84 -14.98
N ARG A 87 -2.36 9.75 -14.21
CA ARG A 87 -2.08 11.10 -14.69
C ARG A 87 -1.24 11.07 -15.96
N GLU A 88 -0.14 10.32 -16.00
CA GLU A 88 0.69 10.27 -17.21
C GLU A 88 -0.03 9.58 -18.39
N ARG A 89 -0.95 8.64 -18.15
CA ARG A 89 -1.82 8.06 -19.20
C ARG A 89 -2.74 9.10 -19.81
N GLN A 90 -3.32 9.99 -19.02
CA GLN A 90 -4.15 11.09 -19.52
C GLN A 90 -3.33 12.00 -20.45
N TRP A 91 -2.12 12.39 -20.04
CA TRP A 91 -1.20 13.15 -20.90
C TRP A 91 -0.83 12.42 -22.20
N ILE A 92 -0.64 11.10 -22.13
CA ILE A 92 -0.39 10.28 -23.31
C ILE A 92 -1.59 10.33 -24.25
N ALA A 93 -2.82 10.17 -23.73
CA ALA A 93 -4.04 10.23 -24.55
C ALA A 93 -4.17 11.57 -25.27
N GLU A 94 -4.00 12.69 -24.58
CA GLU A 94 -4.01 14.03 -25.17
C GLU A 94 -2.97 14.20 -26.28
N LEU A 95 -1.74 13.73 -26.06
CA LEU A 95 -0.68 13.78 -27.07
C LEU A 95 -0.95 12.87 -28.27
N PHE A 96 -1.57 11.72 -28.03
CA PHE A 96 -2.00 10.82 -29.10
C PHE A 96 -3.07 11.47 -29.96
N GLU A 97 -4.05 12.15 -29.37
CA GLU A 97 -5.09 12.86 -30.10
C GLU A 97 -4.55 14.05 -30.91
N ALA A 98 -3.49 14.71 -30.42
CA ALA A 98 -2.83 15.82 -31.13
C ALA A 98 -1.83 15.36 -32.21
N MET A 99 -1.36 14.10 -32.18
CA MET A 99 -0.36 13.61 -33.14
C MET A 99 -0.89 13.56 -34.58
N PRO A 100 -0.09 13.90 -35.60
CA PRO A 100 -0.43 13.61 -37.00
C PRO A 100 -0.55 12.08 -37.24
N PRO A 101 -1.47 11.61 -38.12
CA PRO A 101 -1.70 10.18 -38.34
C PRO A 101 -0.44 9.37 -38.69
N ASP A 102 0.47 9.92 -39.49
CA ASP A 102 1.71 9.25 -39.86
C ASP A 102 2.69 9.08 -38.70
N ALA A 103 2.63 9.96 -37.69
CA ALA A 103 3.40 9.86 -36.47
C ALA A 103 2.81 8.86 -35.46
N ARG A 104 1.52 8.51 -35.58
CA ARG A 104 0.83 7.54 -34.71
C ARG A 104 1.13 6.09 -35.08
N LYS A 105 1.22 5.79 -36.38
CA LYS A 105 1.41 4.43 -36.94
C LYS A 105 2.47 3.57 -36.21
N PRO A 106 3.67 4.07 -35.86
CA PRO A 106 4.69 3.26 -35.18
C PRO A 106 4.29 2.82 -33.76
N TYR A 107 3.39 3.54 -33.10
CA TYR A 107 2.96 3.25 -31.73
C TYR A 107 1.77 2.28 -31.70
N GLU A 108 0.81 2.44 -32.60
CA GLU A 108 -0.31 1.51 -32.80
C GLU A 108 0.19 0.09 -33.13
N LEU A 109 1.29 -0.02 -33.89
CA LEU A 109 1.92 -1.30 -34.24
C LEU A 109 2.79 -1.89 -33.11
N ARG A 110 3.35 -1.06 -32.21
CA ARG A 110 4.33 -1.51 -31.19
C ARG A 110 3.71 -2.06 -29.91
N ASP A 111 2.46 -1.71 -29.58
CA ASP A 111 1.76 -2.31 -28.43
C ASP A 111 1.56 -3.83 -28.61
N SER A 112 1.54 -4.32 -29.84
CA SER A 112 1.41 -5.75 -30.14
C SER A 112 2.67 -6.61 -29.88
N ARG A 113 3.87 -6.02 -29.69
CA ARG A 113 5.15 -6.76 -29.69
C ARG A 113 5.94 -6.74 -28.37
N ARG A 114 5.52 -6.02 -27.34
CA ARG A 114 6.20 -6.03 -26.02
C ARG A 114 5.76 -7.22 -25.15
N GLY A 115 5.79 -8.42 -25.74
CA GLY A 115 5.44 -9.69 -25.08
C GLY A 115 6.55 -10.34 -24.25
N MET A 116 7.65 -9.63 -23.94
CA MET A 116 8.68 -10.13 -23.02
C MET A 116 8.84 -9.20 -21.83
N ALA A 117 7.76 -9.08 -21.05
CA ALA A 117 7.85 -8.53 -19.71
C ALA A 117 8.83 -9.40 -18.90
N ARG A 118 9.92 -8.80 -18.38
CA ARG A 118 10.62 -9.37 -17.23
C ARG A 118 9.56 -9.70 -16.19
N ARG A 119 9.32 -10.98 -15.95
CA ARG A 119 8.26 -11.44 -15.04
C ARG A 119 8.47 -10.71 -13.72
N VAL A 120 7.44 -10.00 -13.27
CA VAL A 120 7.33 -9.67 -11.85
C VAL A 120 7.45 -11.02 -11.15
N GLU A 121 8.32 -11.11 -10.14
CA GLU A 121 8.38 -12.27 -9.26
C GLU A 121 6.95 -12.66 -8.85
N GLY A 122 6.71 -13.96 -8.64
CA GLY A 122 5.38 -14.43 -8.26
C GLY A 122 4.85 -13.65 -7.05
N ARG A 123 3.55 -13.36 -7.04
CA ARG A 123 2.91 -12.73 -5.88
C ARG A 123 3.22 -13.58 -4.63
N PRO A 124 3.73 -12.97 -3.54
CA PRO A 124 3.96 -13.67 -2.28
C PRO A 124 2.71 -14.45 -1.87
N ARG A 125 2.90 -15.60 -1.21
CA ARG A 125 1.80 -16.41 -0.67
C ARG A 125 2.00 -16.55 0.83
N LEU A 126 0.92 -16.36 1.58
CA LEU A 126 0.92 -16.66 3.00
C LEU A 126 1.08 -18.16 3.20
N VAL A 127 2.02 -18.55 4.05
CA VAL A 127 2.18 -19.93 4.53
C VAL A 127 2.01 -19.89 6.03
N VAL A 128 0.95 -20.53 6.52
CA VAL A 128 0.67 -20.66 7.95
C VAL A 128 1.01 -22.09 8.37
N PRO A 129 1.95 -22.30 9.31
CA PRO A 129 2.23 -23.63 9.84
C PRO A 129 0.99 -24.28 10.47
N GLU A 130 0.89 -25.59 10.35
CA GLU A 130 -0.13 -26.35 11.07
C GLU A 130 0.11 -26.21 12.59
N GLY A 131 -0.96 -25.96 13.35
CA GLY A 131 -0.87 -25.73 14.79
C GLY A 131 -0.51 -24.31 15.22
N ALA A 132 -0.27 -23.38 14.28
CA ALA A 132 -0.01 -21.97 14.63
C ALA A 132 -1.17 -21.38 15.44
N SER A 133 -0.83 -20.78 16.57
CA SER A 133 -1.74 -20.06 17.46
C SER A 133 -2.37 -18.85 16.79
N SER A 134 -3.44 -18.32 17.38
CA SER A 134 -4.13 -17.13 16.85
C SER A 134 -3.22 -15.90 16.75
N HIS A 135 -2.28 -15.76 17.70
CA HIS A 135 -1.31 -14.66 17.72
C HIS A 135 -0.22 -14.86 16.65
N GLU A 136 0.38 -16.04 16.56
CA GLU A 136 1.38 -16.35 15.51
C GLU A 136 0.79 -16.15 14.10
N ARG A 137 -0.48 -16.51 13.90
CA ARG A 137 -1.19 -16.23 12.65
C ARG A 137 -1.30 -14.73 12.37
N ALA A 138 -1.63 -13.93 13.37
CA ALA A 138 -1.74 -12.48 13.22
C ALA A 138 -0.39 -11.84 12.87
N VAL A 139 0.71 -12.30 13.49
CA VAL A 139 2.08 -11.88 13.12
C VAL A 139 2.39 -12.24 11.67
N LEU A 140 2.16 -13.50 11.27
CA LEU A 140 2.41 -13.97 9.90
C LEU A 140 1.57 -13.23 8.86
N GLU A 141 0.30 -12.93 9.17
CA GLU A 141 -0.58 -12.14 8.33
C GLU A 141 -0.07 -10.70 8.16
N ALA A 142 0.35 -10.05 9.24
CA ALA A 142 0.90 -8.69 9.20
C ALA A 142 2.18 -8.61 8.34
N VAL A 143 3.12 -9.54 8.57
CA VAL A 143 4.35 -9.66 7.77
C VAL A 143 4.01 -9.91 6.30
N HIS A 144 3.10 -10.84 6.03
CA HIS A 144 2.68 -11.14 4.67
C HIS A 144 2.04 -9.95 3.96
N LEU A 145 1.19 -9.18 4.65
CA LEU A 145 0.58 -7.97 4.08
C LEU A 145 1.64 -6.93 3.71
N ALA A 146 2.67 -6.75 4.53
CA ALA A 146 3.81 -5.88 4.21
C ALA A 146 4.58 -6.37 2.97
N GLU A 147 4.81 -7.68 2.84
CA GLU A 147 5.43 -8.28 1.65
C GLU A 147 4.59 -8.08 0.38
N ILE A 148 3.27 -8.31 0.48
CA ILE A 148 2.31 -8.08 -0.60
C ILE A 148 2.35 -6.63 -1.03
N GLU A 149 2.32 -5.67 -0.10
CA GLU A 149 2.42 -4.26 -0.44
C GLU A 149 3.74 -3.94 -1.15
N GLY A 150 4.86 -4.49 -0.68
CA GLY A 150 6.16 -4.33 -1.33
C GLY A 150 6.14 -4.85 -2.78
N TRP A 151 5.53 -6.01 -3.00
CA TRP A 151 5.33 -6.59 -4.33
C TRP A 151 4.42 -5.72 -5.22
N GLU A 152 3.27 -5.27 -4.70
CA GLU A 152 2.32 -4.42 -5.40
C GLU A 152 2.95 -3.08 -5.80
N PHE A 153 3.75 -2.49 -4.90
CA PHE A 153 4.48 -1.25 -5.18
C PHE A 153 5.50 -1.45 -6.30
N ARG A 154 6.27 -2.55 -6.28
CA ARG A 154 7.21 -2.87 -7.37
C ARG A 154 6.49 -3.07 -8.70
N ALA A 155 5.32 -3.72 -8.70
CA ALA A 155 4.51 -3.89 -9.91
C ALA A 155 4.00 -2.54 -10.43
N ALA A 156 3.39 -1.71 -9.58
CA ALA A 156 2.88 -0.39 -9.93
C ALA A 156 3.99 0.55 -10.42
N LYS A 157 5.17 0.52 -9.80
CA LYS A 157 6.33 1.33 -10.21
C LYS A 157 6.85 0.94 -11.60
N ARG A 158 6.89 -0.36 -11.92
CA ARG A 158 7.28 -0.82 -13.27
C ARG A 158 6.30 -0.32 -14.33
N GLU A 159 5.02 -0.35 -14.03
CA GLU A 159 3.98 0.18 -14.91
C GLU A 159 4.14 1.70 -15.10
N TYR A 160 4.36 2.44 -14.01
CA TYR A 160 4.64 3.86 -14.06
C TYR A 160 5.87 4.18 -14.91
N ASP A 161 6.99 3.46 -14.72
CA ASP A 161 8.22 3.66 -15.48
C ASP A 161 8.01 3.37 -16.99
N ALA A 162 7.23 2.35 -17.33
CA ALA A 162 6.89 2.02 -18.71
C ALA A 162 6.05 3.13 -19.38
N VAL A 163 5.04 3.65 -18.68
CA VAL A 163 4.19 4.77 -19.12
C VAL A 163 5.02 6.04 -19.25
N LYS A 164 5.86 6.36 -18.27
CA LYS A 164 6.75 7.53 -18.29
C LYS A 164 7.72 7.48 -19.48
N GLN A 165 8.29 6.31 -19.78
CA GLN A 165 9.14 6.14 -20.96
C GLN A 165 8.36 6.30 -22.27
N LEU A 166 7.10 5.85 -22.34
CA LEU A 166 6.25 6.06 -23.51
C LEU A 166 5.98 7.56 -23.70
N LEU A 167 5.55 8.25 -22.65
CA LEU A 167 5.31 9.69 -22.68
C LEU A 167 6.56 10.48 -23.11
N HIS A 168 7.74 10.09 -22.62
CA HIS A 168 9.00 10.69 -23.05
C HIS A 168 9.22 10.55 -24.56
N ARG A 169 9.04 9.34 -25.12
CA ARG A 169 9.18 9.10 -26.56
C ARG A 169 8.18 9.93 -27.38
N LEU A 170 6.93 10.00 -26.94
CA LEU A 170 5.89 10.80 -27.60
C LEU A 170 6.24 12.28 -27.63
N ARG A 171 6.71 12.84 -26.51
CA ARG A 171 7.16 14.23 -26.45
C ARG A 171 8.31 14.50 -27.43
N VAL A 172 9.29 13.61 -27.49
CA VAL A 172 10.40 13.72 -28.45
C VAL A 172 9.89 13.67 -29.89
N THR A 173 8.99 12.74 -30.22
CA THR A 173 8.37 12.66 -31.56
C THR A 173 7.61 13.94 -31.93
N MET A 174 6.93 14.56 -30.96
CA MET A 174 6.16 15.79 -31.16
C MET A 174 7.00 17.06 -31.06
N GLY A 175 8.31 16.96 -30.81
CA GLY A 175 9.17 18.13 -30.59
C GLY A 175 8.83 18.94 -29.33
N ILE A 176 8.09 18.34 -28.39
CA ILE A 176 7.69 18.98 -27.13
C ILE A 176 8.82 18.85 -26.13
N ALA A 177 9.23 19.97 -25.53
CA ALA A 177 10.26 19.97 -24.50
C ALA A 177 9.88 19.01 -23.35
N PRO A 178 10.82 18.21 -22.83
CA PRO A 178 10.56 17.41 -21.63
C PRO A 178 10.16 18.36 -20.50
N ARG A 179 9.24 17.93 -19.61
CA ARG A 179 8.90 18.72 -18.41
C ARG A 179 10.20 19.16 -17.73
N GLY A 180 10.44 20.47 -17.70
CA GLY A 180 11.58 21.04 -17.00
C GLY A 180 11.56 20.57 -15.55
N LYS A 181 12.75 20.34 -14.97
CA LYS A 181 12.86 20.22 -13.51
C LYS A 181 12.14 21.44 -12.94
N ARG A 182 11.14 21.23 -12.08
CA ARG A 182 10.69 22.31 -11.19
C ARG A 182 11.95 22.74 -10.45
N GLU A 183 12.44 23.95 -10.71
CA GLU A 183 13.40 24.59 -9.83
C GLU A 183 12.72 24.64 -8.47
N ALA A 184 13.32 23.98 -7.49
CA ALA A 184 12.87 24.06 -6.12
C ALA A 184 13.00 25.52 -5.69
N SER A 185 11.87 26.21 -5.57
CA SER A 185 11.75 27.47 -4.82
C SER A 185 11.39 27.15 -3.38
#